data_AF-A0A2U8BSB6-F1
#
_entry.id   AF-A0A2U8BSB6-F1
#
_cell.length_a   1.000
_cell.length_b   1.000
_cell.length_c   1.000
_cell.angle_alpha   90.00
_cell.angle_beta   90.00
_cell.angle_gamma   90.00
#
_symmetry.space_group_name_H-M   'P 1'
#
loop_
_entity.id
_entity.type
_entity.pdbx_description
1 polymer ?
#
loop_
_entity_poly.entity_id
_entity_poly.type
_entity_poly.pdbx_seq_one_letter_code
_entity_poly.pdbx_strand_id
1 'polypeptide(L)'
;MMRYIFVLSLFSICAFSFIGCCSVFVGTIAGVGIYSATEKRTLGTQVDDKILTMEVRGVINKTCNGRYCDLRYNAFGGEVVVAGSIDTEYARDILISKLRKTTRATKVFADISIDSIQLNEKNGMQDALLEKNITLKLMLEKNVESGRYSVMVHNRVAYILGKAVSKEELDQVILVVGNVKDIEKVVNYAYVSNRA
;
A
#
# COMPACT_ATOMS: atom_id res chain seq x y z
N MET A 1 -30.20 -28.92 30.74
CA MET A 1 -29.27 -29.24 29.63
C MET A 1 -29.36 -28.27 28.45
N MET A 2 -30.55 -27.77 28.06
CA MET A 2 -30.70 -26.85 26.90
C MET A 2 -30.00 -25.48 27.00
N ARG A 3 -29.76 -24.92 28.19
CA ARG A 3 -29.02 -23.64 28.35
C ARG A 3 -27.53 -23.76 27.99
N TYR A 4 -26.89 -24.90 28.26
CA TYR A 4 -25.48 -25.11 27.93
C TYR A 4 -25.26 -25.33 26.44
N ILE A 5 -26.21 -25.98 25.75
CA ILE A 5 -26.18 -26.19 24.29
C ILE A 5 -26.25 -24.85 23.55
N PHE A 6 -27.07 -23.91 24.03
CA PHE A 6 -27.16 -22.56 23.43
C PHE A 6 -25.89 -21.73 23.65
N VAL A 7 -25.26 -21.85 24.83
CA VAL A 7 -24.00 -21.14 25.15
C VAL A 7 -22.81 -21.73 24.37
N LEU A 8 -22.75 -23.05 24.19
CA LEU A 8 -21.74 -23.71 23.35
C LEU A 8 -21.92 -23.37 21.86
N SER A 9 -23.16 -23.23 21.39
CA SER A 9 -23.46 -22.80 20.02
C SER A 9 -23.03 -21.34 19.76
N LEU A 10 -23.27 -20.44 20.71
CA LEU A 10 -22.86 -19.03 20.60
C LEU A 10 -21.34 -18.86 20.64
N PHE A 11 -20.64 -19.68 21.43
CA PHE A 11 -19.16 -19.66 21.52
C PHE A 11 -18.50 -20.19 20.23
N SER A 12 -19.10 -21.18 19.58
CA SER A 12 -18.60 -21.75 18.31
C SER A 12 -18.69 -20.75 17.14
N ILE A 13 -19.73 -19.90 17.11
CA ILE A 13 -19.89 -18.86 16.09
C ILE A 13 -18.86 -17.73 16.30
N CYS A 14 -18.54 -17.39 17.55
CA CYS A 14 -17.56 -16.34 17.87
C CYS A 14 -16.11 -16.78 17.58
N ALA A 15 -15.81 -18.07 17.68
CA ALA A 15 -14.48 -18.62 17.38
C ALA A 15 -14.15 -18.57 15.86
N PHE A 16 -15.17 -18.55 14.98
CA PHE A 16 -14.96 -18.49 13.54
C PHE A 16 -14.70 -17.08 13.00
N SER A 17 -15.01 -16.04 13.78
CA SER A 17 -14.77 -14.64 13.38
C SER A 17 -13.32 -14.19 13.54
N PHE A 18 -12.45 -15.00 14.17
CA PHE A 18 -11.02 -14.68 14.34
C PHE A 18 -10.10 -15.26 13.25
N ILE A 19 -10.63 -15.93 12.22
CA ILE A 19 -9.85 -16.42 11.07
C ILE A 19 -9.58 -15.31 10.02
N GLY A 20 -10.01 -14.08 10.29
CA GLY A 20 -9.80 -12.92 9.43
C GLY A 20 -8.42 -12.24 9.56
N CYS A 21 -7.33 -12.92 9.21
CA CYS A 21 -6.10 -12.26 8.73
C CYS A 21 -5.14 -13.17 7.94
N CYS A 22 -5.48 -14.45 7.75
CA CYS A 22 -4.73 -15.35 6.88
C CYS A 22 -5.62 -15.69 5.69
N SER A 23 -5.31 -15.10 4.55
CA SER A 23 -5.87 -15.50 3.26
C SER A 23 -5.56 -16.97 3.04
N VAL A 24 -6.54 -17.84 3.30
CA VAL A 24 -6.45 -19.26 2.94
C VAL A 24 -6.43 -19.31 1.42
N PHE A 25 -5.24 -19.56 0.87
CA PHE A 25 -5.05 -19.86 -0.54
C PHE A 25 -5.55 -21.28 -0.76
N VAL A 26 -6.86 -21.45 -0.92
CA VAL A 26 -7.43 -22.71 -1.40
C VAL A 26 -7.14 -22.75 -2.90
N GLY A 27 -6.11 -23.52 -3.27
CA GLY A 27 -5.87 -23.89 -4.66
C GLY A 27 -6.99 -24.79 -5.16
N THR A 28 -8.07 -24.21 -5.66
CA THR A 28 -9.00 -24.90 -6.56
C THR A 28 -8.59 -24.63 -8.00
N ILE A 29 -8.17 -25.72 -8.62
CA ILE A 29 -7.82 -25.86 -10.03
C ILE A 29 -9.11 -25.70 -10.84
N ALA A 30 -9.53 -24.46 -11.14
CA ALA A 30 -10.63 -24.18 -12.06
C ALA A 30 -10.47 -22.78 -12.66
N GLY A 31 -9.63 -22.70 -13.70
CA GLY A 31 -9.40 -21.46 -14.43
C GLY A 31 -8.01 -21.42 -15.04
N VAL A 32 -7.74 -22.30 -16.01
CA VAL A 32 -6.62 -22.09 -16.94
C VAL A 32 -6.97 -20.85 -17.77
N GLY A 33 -6.70 -19.68 -17.21
CA GLY A 33 -6.77 -18.42 -17.93
C GLY A 33 -5.62 -18.36 -18.91
N ILE A 34 -5.94 -18.38 -20.20
CA ILE A 34 -5.00 -18.25 -21.31
C ILE A 34 -4.04 -17.09 -21.03
N TYR A 35 -2.77 -17.45 -20.87
CA TYR A 35 -1.67 -16.53 -20.58
C TYR A 35 -1.38 -15.67 -21.82
N SER A 36 -2.01 -14.50 -21.89
CA SER A 36 -1.66 -13.48 -22.88
C SER A 36 -0.34 -12.80 -22.49
N ALA A 37 0.62 -12.82 -23.40
CA ALA A 37 1.96 -12.24 -23.33
C ALA A 37 1.93 -10.69 -23.40
N THR A 38 1.23 -10.06 -22.46
CA THR A 38 1.27 -8.62 -22.22
C THR A 38 1.66 -8.41 -20.76
N GLU A 39 2.95 -8.35 -20.46
CA GLU A 39 3.57 -7.93 -19.18
C GLU A 39 2.66 -8.04 -17.92
N LYS A 40 2.06 -9.21 -17.67
CA LYS A 40 1.16 -9.42 -16.54
C LYS A 40 2.02 -9.62 -15.30
N ARG A 41 1.78 -8.85 -14.23
CA ARG A 41 2.46 -9.03 -12.94
C ARG A 41 2.39 -10.51 -12.54
N THR A 42 3.54 -11.15 -12.38
CA THR A 42 3.60 -12.56 -11.98
C THR A 42 3.38 -12.67 -10.48
N LEU A 43 2.99 -13.87 -10.00
CA LEU A 43 2.97 -14.15 -8.56
C LEU A 43 4.32 -13.87 -7.91
N GLY A 44 5.43 -14.11 -8.63
CA GLY A 44 6.79 -13.77 -8.19
C GLY A 44 6.94 -12.28 -7.89
N THR A 45 6.58 -11.40 -8.82
CA THR A 45 6.69 -9.94 -8.60
C THR A 45 5.87 -9.43 -7.42
N GLN A 46 4.70 -10.02 -7.14
CA GLN A 46 3.89 -9.66 -5.98
C GLN A 46 4.50 -10.16 -4.66
N VAL A 47 5.15 -11.32 -4.68
CA VAL A 47 5.90 -11.82 -3.52
C VAL A 47 7.12 -10.94 -3.26
N ASP A 48 7.84 -10.54 -4.32
CA ASP A 48 8.99 -9.64 -4.21
C ASP A 48 8.61 -8.30 -3.59
N ASP A 49 7.49 -7.69 -4.03
CA ASP A 49 6.99 -6.44 -3.45
C ASP A 49 6.64 -6.58 -1.96
N LYS A 50 6.07 -7.72 -1.55
CA LYS A 50 5.79 -8.00 -0.14
C LYS A 50 7.08 -8.15 0.67
N ILE A 51 8.07 -8.87 0.14
CA ILE A 51 9.38 -8.99 0.79
C ILE A 51 10.02 -7.61 0.93
N LEU A 52 10.00 -6.79 -0.13
CA LEU A 52 10.52 -5.43 -0.10
C LEU A 52 9.79 -4.56 0.94
N THR A 53 8.46 -4.67 1.02
CA THR A 53 7.65 -4.00 2.05
C THR A 53 8.07 -4.42 3.47
N MET A 54 8.39 -5.71 3.67
CA MET A 54 8.90 -6.22 4.95
C MET A 54 10.32 -5.71 5.27
N GLU A 55 11.20 -5.63 4.28
CA GLU A 55 12.55 -5.04 4.42
C GLU A 55 12.44 -3.57 4.87
N VAL A 56 11.60 -2.78 4.19
CA VAL A 56 11.30 -1.37 4.52
C VAL A 56 10.78 -1.24 5.94
N ARG A 57 9.79 -2.07 6.32
CA ARG A 57 9.27 -2.13 7.70
C ARG A 57 10.36 -2.38 8.72
N GLY A 58 11.27 -3.32 8.45
CA GLY A 58 12.39 -3.63 9.33
C GLY A 58 13.33 -2.44 9.54
N VAL A 59 13.63 -1.69 8.48
CA VAL A 59 14.46 -0.47 8.53
C VAL A 59 13.76 0.64 9.32
N ILE A 60 12.47 0.86 9.08
CA ILE A 60 11.65 1.85 9.79
C ILE A 60 11.61 1.49 11.28
N ASN A 61 11.22 0.26 11.65
CA ASN A 61 11.14 -0.17 13.04
C ASN A 61 12.45 0.02 13.81
N LYS A 62 13.60 -0.31 13.19
CA LYS A 62 14.92 -0.12 13.81
C LYS A 62 15.26 1.35 13.99
N THR A 63 14.86 2.20 13.04
CA THR A 63 15.16 3.63 13.10
C THR A 63 14.20 4.36 14.04
N CYS A 64 12.95 3.92 14.14
CA CYS A 64 11.93 4.51 14.99
C CYS A 64 11.90 3.93 16.41
N ASN A 65 12.77 2.98 16.73
CA ASN A 65 12.82 2.39 18.06
C ASN A 65 13.13 3.46 19.12
N GLY A 66 12.25 3.58 20.12
CA GLY A 66 12.39 4.53 21.22
C GLY A 66 12.17 6.00 20.85
N ARG A 67 11.54 6.29 19.70
CA ARG A 67 11.21 7.67 19.29
C ARG A 67 9.87 7.76 18.58
N TYR A 68 9.41 8.99 18.37
CA TYR A 68 8.19 9.24 17.62
C TYR A 68 8.44 9.10 16.10
N CYS A 69 7.60 8.28 15.46
CA CYS A 69 7.49 8.16 14.02
C CYS A 69 6.04 7.83 13.67
N ASP A 70 5.41 8.65 12.85
CA ASP A 70 4.14 8.33 12.19
C ASP A 70 4.43 8.20 10.69
N LEU A 71 4.76 6.98 10.25
CA LEU A 71 5.22 6.71 8.89
C LEU A 71 4.35 5.64 8.25
N ARG A 72 3.85 5.96 7.05
CA ARG A 72 3.24 4.98 6.15
C ARG A 72 4.19 4.68 5.01
N TYR A 73 4.18 3.43 4.55
CA TYR A 73 5.06 2.98 3.49
C TYR A 73 4.36 1.94 2.62
N ASN A 74 4.77 1.89 1.36
CA ASN A 74 4.30 0.91 0.39
C ASN A 74 5.41 0.62 -0.63
N ALA A 75 5.42 -0.60 -1.16
CA ALA A 75 6.33 -1.00 -2.23
C ALA A 75 5.56 -1.61 -3.39
N PHE A 76 5.88 -1.19 -4.61
CA PHE A 76 5.22 -1.67 -5.81
C PHE A 76 6.15 -1.64 -7.02
N GLY A 77 6.33 -2.79 -7.67
CA GLY A 77 7.17 -2.88 -8.87
C GLY A 77 8.64 -2.57 -8.58
N GLY A 78 9.11 -2.91 -7.36
CA GLY A 78 10.46 -2.60 -6.89
C GLY A 78 10.70 -1.15 -6.48
N GLU A 79 9.72 -0.26 -6.58
CA GLU A 79 9.81 1.13 -6.08
C GLU A 79 9.14 1.23 -4.71
N VAL A 80 9.68 2.09 -3.84
CA VAL A 80 9.21 2.29 -2.47
C VAL A 80 8.78 3.74 -2.29
N VAL A 81 7.63 3.95 -1.66
CA VAL A 81 7.23 5.25 -1.12
C VAL A 81 7.14 5.18 0.39
N VAL A 82 7.66 6.20 1.07
CA VAL A 82 7.52 6.41 2.51
C VAL A 82 7.06 7.84 2.74
N ALA A 83 5.99 8.01 3.51
CA ALA A 83 5.43 9.32 3.84
C ALA A 83 5.07 9.41 5.32
N GLY A 84 5.09 10.63 5.86
CA GLY A 84 4.60 10.93 7.21
C GLY A 84 5.52 11.85 7.99
N SER A 85 5.65 11.64 9.29
CA SER A 85 6.44 12.49 10.17
C SER A 85 7.41 11.71 11.07
N ILE A 86 8.50 12.39 11.42
CA ILE A 86 9.53 11.91 12.35
C ILE A 86 10.03 13.07 13.22
N ASP A 87 10.52 12.73 14.41
CA ASP A 87 10.92 13.68 15.46
C ASP A 87 12.06 14.65 15.07
N THR A 88 13.02 14.21 14.26
CA THR A 88 14.26 14.94 13.98
C THR A 88 14.76 14.76 12.55
N GLU A 89 15.42 15.79 12.01
CA GLU A 89 16.03 15.77 10.68
C GLU A 89 17.15 14.71 10.59
N TYR A 90 17.94 14.56 11.65
CA TYR A 90 18.97 13.52 11.72
C TYR A 90 18.38 12.11 11.60
N ALA A 91 17.26 11.83 12.28
CA ALA A 91 16.60 10.53 12.16
C ALA A 91 16.00 10.30 10.77
N ARG A 92 15.43 11.35 10.15
CA ARG A 92 14.95 11.32 8.76
C ARG A 92 16.05 10.93 7.77
N ASP A 93 17.21 11.58 7.86
CA ASP A 93 18.31 11.34 6.93
C ASP A 93 18.95 9.96 7.11
N ILE A 94 19.06 9.50 8.36
CA ILE A 94 19.45 8.12 8.65
C ILE A 94 18.45 7.13 8.06
N LEU A 95 17.15 7.39 8.21
CA LEU A 95 16.13 6.51 7.67
C LEU A 95 16.23 6.42 6.15
N ILE A 96 16.28 7.57 5.46
CA ILE A 96 16.37 7.64 3.99
C ILE A 96 17.66 6.94 3.51
N SER A 97 18.79 7.18 4.16
CA SER A 97 20.05 6.54 3.78
C SER A 97 20.03 5.03 4.00
N LYS A 98 19.43 4.53 5.08
CA LYS A 98 19.26 3.08 5.33
C LYS A 98 18.30 2.45 4.32
N LEU A 99 17.17 3.10 4.01
CA LEU A 99 16.22 2.58 3.02
C LEU A 99 16.90 2.40 1.67
N ARG A 100 17.70 3.37 1.23
CA ARG A 100 18.44 3.31 -0.05
C ARG A 100 19.55 2.26 -0.08
N LYS A 101 20.18 1.96 1.06
CA LYS A 101 21.33 1.03 1.13
C LYS A 101 20.94 -0.41 1.42
N THR A 102 19.91 -0.62 2.21
CA THR A 102 19.59 -1.92 2.80
C THR A 102 18.46 -2.63 2.09
N THR A 103 17.55 -1.90 1.45
CA THR A 103 16.44 -2.51 0.72
C THR A 103 16.85 -2.80 -0.73
N ARG A 104 16.23 -3.81 -1.34
CA ARG A 104 16.39 -4.08 -2.78
C ARG A 104 15.58 -3.14 -3.68
N ALA A 105 15.21 -1.95 -3.17
CA ALA A 105 14.41 -0.99 -3.91
C ALA A 105 15.19 -0.41 -5.10
N THR A 106 14.54 -0.30 -6.25
CA THR A 106 15.09 0.40 -7.42
C THR A 106 15.09 1.91 -7.19
N LYS A 107 14.03 2.43 -6.57
CA LYS A 107 13.90 3.83 -6.16
C LYS A 107 13.20 3.92 -4.82
N VAL A 108 13.58 4.94 -4.04
CA VAL A 108 12.96 5.27 -2.76
C VAL A 108 12.50 6.73 -2.81
N PHE A 109 11.19 6.93 -2.79
CA PHE A 109 10.55 8.22 -2.63
C PHE A 109 10.23 8.45 -1.16
N ALA A 110 10.66 9.59 -0.62
CA ALA A 110 10.47 9.94 0.79
C ALA A 110 9.83 11.32 0.92
N ASP A 111 8.61 11.36 1.43
CA ASP A 111 7.88 12.58 1.77
C ASP A 111 7.67 12.62 3.30
N ILE A 112 8.78 12.83 4.00
CA ILE A 112 8.85 12.78 5.47
C ILE A 112 9.04 14.20 5.98
N SER A 113 8.09 14.67 6.79
CA SER A 113 8.12 15.95 7.48
C SER A 113 8.72 15.80 8.88
N ILE A 114 9.22 16.89 9.44
CA ILE A 114 9.68 16.91 10.83
C ILE A 114 8.52 17.39 11.69
N ASP A 115 8.04 16.51 12.57
CA ASP A 115 6.99 16.84 13.54
C ASP A 115 7.34 16.23 14.89
N SER A 116 7.17 17.02 15.94
CA SER A 116 7.48 16.64 17.31
C SER A 116 6.25 16.21 18.12
N ILE A 117 5.05 16.31 17.53
CA ILE A 117 3.78 16.15 18.26
C ILE A 117 2.95 14.98 17.70
N GLN A 118 2.44 14.12 18.58
CA GLN A 118 1.52 13.01 18.30
C GLN A 118 0.09 13.46 17.91
N LEU A 119 -0.07 14.42 17.00
CA LEU A 119 -1.42 14.95 16.72
C LEU A 119 -2.24 14.13 15.71
N ASN A 120 -1.61 13.21 14.95
CA ASN A 120 -2.24 12.63 13.75
C ASN A 120 -2.73 11.17 13.84
N GLU A 121 -2.73 10.52 15.01
CA GLU A 121 -3.22 9.13 15.14
C GLU A 121 -4.71 8.93 14.73
N LYS A 122 -5.49 10.01 14.56
CA LYS A 122 -6.91 9.94 14.21
C LYS A 122 -7.23 9.67 12.73
N ASN A 123 -6.26 9.77 11.81
CA ASN A 123 -6.55 9.69 10.36
C ASN A 123 -6.28 8.32 9.72
N GLY A 124 -5.50 7.43 10.34
CA GLY A 124 -5.04 6.20 9.68
C GLY A 124 -6.16 5.26 9.21
N MET A 125 -7.25 5.14 9.98
CA MET A 125 -8.43 4.37 9.57
C MET A 125 -9.16 5.00 8.37
N GLN A 126 -9.28 6.33 8.35
CA GLN A 126 -9.91 7.05 7.26
C GLN A 126 -9.07 6.94 5.99
N ASP A 127 -7.75 7.09 6.10
CA ASP A 127 -6.82 6.92 4.99
C ASP A 127 -6.91 5.51 4.37
N ALA A 128 -7.02 4.46 5.20
CA ALA A 128 -7.20 3.10 4.69
C ALA A 128 -8.52 2.91 3.93
N LEU A 129 -9.59 3.60 4.34
CA LEU A 129 -10.86 3.60 3.61
C LEU A 129 -10.75 4.39 2.30
N LEU A 130 -10.06 5.53 2.30
CA LEU A 130 -9.79 6.32 1.10
C LEU A 130 -8.96 5.51 0.10
N GLU A 131 -7.90 4.85 0.56
CA GLU A 131 -7.06 3.98 -0.26
C GLU A 131 -7.87 2.86 -0.94
N LYS A 132 -8.76 2.21 -0.19
CA LYS A 132 -9.68 1.20 -0.73
C LYS A 132 -10.65 1.79 -1.74
N ASN A 133 -11.24 2.96 -1.44
CA ASN A 133 -12.15 3.64 -2.35
C ASN A 133 -11.47 4.02 -3.68
N ILE A 134 -10.26 4.58 -3.61
CA ILE A 134 -9.43 4.88 -4.79
C ILE A 134 -9.16 3.61 -5.58
N THR A 135 -8.73 2.54 -4.90
CA THR A 135 -8.44 1.25 -5.56
C THR A 135 -9.67 0.72 -6.30
N LEU A 136 -10.84 0.74 -5.67
CA LEU A 136 -12.10 0.32 -6.29
C LEU A 136 -12.48 1.20 -7.49
N LYS A 137 -12.34 2.53 -7.38
CA LYS A 137 -12.61 3.44 -8.51
C LYS A 137 -11.69 3.17 -9.69
N LEU A 138 -10.38 2.97 -9.44
CA LEU A 138 -9.43 2.60 -10.49
C LEU A 138 -9.77 1.26 -11.13
N MET A 139 -10.27 0.29 -10.36
CA MET A 139 -10.71 -1.01 -10.91
C MET A 139 -11.97 -0.92 -11.77
N LEU A 140 -12.84 0.06 -11.52
CA LEU A 140 -14.06 0.28 -12.30
C LEU A 140 -13.84 1.16 -13.52
N GLU A 141 -12.71 1.88 -13.58
CA GLU A 141 -12.37 2.77 -14.68
C GLU A 141 -11.92 1.97 -15.91
N LYS A 142 -12.62 2.13 -17.03
CA LYS A 142 -12.43 1.26 -18.21
C LYS A 142 -11.13 1.53 -18.95
N ASN A 143 -10.63 2.76 -18.85
CA ASN A 143 -9.44 3.22 -19.57
C ASN A 143 -8.17 3.12 -18.71
N VAL A 144 -8.22 2.41 -17.58
CA VAL A 144 -7.11 2.28 -16.63
C VAL A 144 -6.84 0.82 -16.34
N GLU A 145 -5.60 0.38 -16.52
CA GLU A 145 -5.18 -0.94 -16.07
C GLU A 145 -4.80 -0.87 -14.58
N SER A 146 -5.80 -0.97 -13.70
CA SER A 146 -5.62 -0.75 -12.25
C SER A 146 -4.51 -1.60 -11.61
N GLY A 147 -4.27 -2.82 -12.12
CA GLY A 147 -3.19 -3.71 -11.68
C GLY A 147 -1.77 -3.19 -11.97
N ARG A 148 -1.61 -2.10 -12.73
CA ARG A 148 -0.34 -1.43 -13.00
C ARG A 148 -0.02 -0.28 -12.04
N TYR A 149 -0.92 -0.02 -11.09
CA TYR A 149 -0.77 1.05 -10.10
C TYR A 149 -0.94 0.55 -8.69
N SER A 150 -0.34 1.27 -7.75
CA SER A 150 -0.59 1.15 -6.33
C SER A 150 -0.69 2.53 -5.73
N VAL A 151 -1.73 2.76 -4.93
CA VAL A 151 -1.96 4.05 -4.27
C VAL A 151 -1.83 3.83 -2.77
N MET A 152 -1.06 4.68 -2.12
CA MET A 152 -0.97 4.76 -0.66
C MET A 152 -1.54 6.10 -0.22
N VAL A 153 -2.39 6.12 0.79
CA VAL A 153 -2.92 7.38 1.36
C VAL A 153 -2.38 7.60 2.76
N HIS A 154 -1.87 8.79 3.04
CA HIS A 154 -1.49 9.20 4.39
C HIS A 154 -1.85 10.66 4.61
N ASN A 155 -2.58 10.95 5.69
CA ASN A 155 -3.07 12.28 6.03
C ASN A 155 -3.74 12.98 4.83
N ARG A 156 -4.66 12.29 4.15
CA ARG A 156 -5.37 12.79 2.96
C ARG A 156 -4.49 13.14 1.74
N VAL A 157 -3.21 12.78 1.76
CA VAL A 157 -2.32 12.84 0.60
C VAL A 157 -2.25 11.48 -0.06
N ALA A 158 -2.58 11.40 -1.35
CA ALA A 158 -2.48 10.18 -2.15
C ALA A 158 -1.15 10.11 -2.90
N TYR A 159 -0.42 9.02 -2.70
CA TYR A 159 0.86 8.73 -3.35
C TYR A 159 0.66 7.61 -4.38
N ILE A 160 0.93 7.89 -5.65
CA ILE A 160 0.70 6.96 -6.75
C ILE A 160 2.03 6.38 -7.22
N LEU A 161 2.17 5.05 -7.15
CA LEU A 161 3.21 4.27 -7.80
C LEU A 161 2.62 3.51 -8.98
N GLY A 162 3.41 3.27 -10.02
CA GLY A 162 2.96 2.46 -11.14
C GLY A 162 3.69 2.74 -12.44
N LYS A 163 3.35 1.93 -13.44
CA LYS A 163 3.90 2.07 -14.80
C LYS A 163 2.75 2.15 -15.79
N ALA A 164 2.44 3.35 -16.27
CA ALA A 164 1.37 3.56 -17.24
C ALA A 164 1.77 3.05 -18.63
N VAL A 165 0.78 2.60 -19.41
CA VAL A 165 0.96 2.20 -20.81
C VAL A 165 1.03 3.43 -21.71
N SER A 166 0.23 4.46 -21.40
CA SER A 166 0.24 5.73 -22.13
C SER A 166 0.16 6.93 -21.20
N LYS A 167 0.40 8.12 -21.75
CA LYS A 167 0.25 9.37 -20.99
C LYS A 167 -1.21 9.63 -20.64
N GLU A 168 -2.11 9.31 -21.55
CA GLU A 168 -3.55 9.47 -21.37
C GLU A 168 -4.04 8.59 -20.22
N GLU A 169 -3.59 7.35 -20.13
CA GLU A 169 -3.90 6.46 -19.00
C GLU A 169 -3.41 7.06 -17.67
N LEU A 170 -2.17 7.56 -17.64
CA LEU A 170 -1.60 8.18 -16.44
C LEU A 170 -2.40 9.41 -15.99
N ASP A 171 -2.78 10.26 -16.95
CA ASP A 171 -3.58 11.45 -16.68
C ASP A 171 -4.97 11.05 -16.15
N GLN A 172 -5.60 10.00 -16.70
CA GLN A 172 -6.86 9.45 -16.17
C GLN A 172 -6.71 8.95 -14.73
N VAL A 173 -5.62 8.24 -14.42
CA VAL A 173 -5.36 7.77 -13.05
C VAL A 173 -5.27 8.94 -12.07
N ILE A 174 -4.48 9.96 -12.40
CA ILE A 174 -4.31 11.15 -11.55
C ILE A 174 -5.66 11.85 -11.33
N LEU A 175 -6.49 11.97 -12.38
CA LEU A 175 -7.83 12.54 -12.30
C LEU A 175 -8.76 11.72 -11.40
N VAL A 176 -8.80 10.40 -11.56
CA VAL A 176 -9.65 9.52 -10.75
C VAL A 176 -9.26 9.61 -9.27
N VAL A 177 -7.96 9.60 -8.95
CA VAL A 177 -7.46 9.75 -7.58
C VAL A 177 -7.79 11.14 -7.01
N GLY A 178 -7.56 12.21 -7.78
CA GLY A 178 -7.84 13.57 -7.37
C GLY A 178 -9.33 13.89 -7.18
N ASN A 179 -10.22 13.17 -7.86
CA ASN A 179 -11.68 13.32 -7.73
C ASN A 179 -12.27 12.51 -6.56
N VAL A 180 -11.46 11.81 -5.76
CA VAL A 180 -11.94 11.18 -4.54
C VAL A 180 -12.13 12.24 -3.46
N LYS A 181 -13.34 12.27 -2.89
CA LYS A 181 -13.69 13.16 -1.80
C LYS A 181 -12.71 12.95 -0.63
N ASP A 182 -12.31 14.05 0.00
CA ASP A 182 -11.39 14.08 1.14
C ASP A 182 -9.93 13.74 0.80
N ILE A 183 -9.55 13.70 -0.49
CA ILE A 183 -8.15 13.79 -0.90
C ILE A 183 -7.78 15.27 -1.07
N GLU A 184 -6.76 15.71 -0.34
CA GLU A 184 -6.30 17.10 -0.35
C GLU A 184 -5.17 17.33 -1.36
N LYS A 185 -4.35 16.31 -1.60
CA LYS A 185 -3.18 16.40 -2.48
C LYS A 185 -2.89 15.06 -3.14
N VAL A 186 -2.45 15.11 -4.40
CA VAL A 186 -1.96 13.95 -5.14
C VAL A 186 -0.47 14.14 -5.43
N VAL A 187 0.33 13.15 -5.05
CA VAL A 187 1.75 13.05 -5.35
C VAL A 187 1.93 11.89 -6.31
N ASN A 188 2.24 12.20 -7.57
CA ASN A 188 2.42 11.19 -8.60
C ASN A 188 3.91 10.81 -8.77
N TYR A 189 4.23 9.55 -8.51
CA TYR A 189 5.52 8.94 -8.84
C TYR A 189 5.41 7.92 -9.99
N ALA A 190 4.19 7.62 -10.47
CA ALA A 190 3.99 6.76 -11.62
C ALA A 190 4.46 7.45 -12.90
N TYR A 191 4.96 6.64 -13.83
CA TYR A 191 5.54 7.10 -15.08
C TYR A 191 5.06 6.25 -16.26
N VAL A 192 5.14 6.82 -17.46
CA VAL A 192 4.82 6.10 -18.69
C VAL A 192 5.98 5.17 -19.04
N SER A 193 5.69 3.87 -19.19
CA SER A 193 6.68 2.90 -19.62
C SER A 193 7.05 3.19 -21.07
N ASN A 194 8.25 3.71 -21.31
CA ASN A 194 8.80 3.79 -22.66
C ASN A 194 9.09 2.36 -23.11
N ARG A 195 8.19 1.74 -23.89
CA ARG A 195 8.52 0.52 -24.62
C ARG A 195 9.64 0.90 -25.60
N ALA A 196 10.86 0.44 -25.31
CA ALA A 196 11.88 0.22 -26.32
C ALA A 196 11.64 -1.15 -26.97
#